data_AF-A0AAP0G3T5-F1
#
_entry.id   AF-A0AAP0G3T5-F1
#
_cell.length_a   1.000
_cell.length_b   1.000
_cell.length_c   1.000
_cell.angle_alpha   90.00
_cell.angle_beta   90.00
_cell.angle_gamma   90.00
#
_symmetry.space_group_name_H-M   'P 1'
#
loop_
_entity.id
_entity.type
_entity.pdbx_description
1 polymer ?
#
loop_
_entity_poly.entity_id
_entity_poly.type
_entity_poly.pdbx_seq_one_letter_code
_entity_poly.pdbx_strand_id
1 'polypeptide(L)'
;MLTSLSELELKPYFACSRTQTWNILELISKLLESMLRNGDGIEHIRAEIRDFDAFDLRMRLPAVVSRLHKAINCNGGVTYIHCTAGLGRAPSVALAYMYWVLGYKLSEADNFLQSKRACCPKLEAIRNATADILTGLSIGRIRLTWEANEYSSVEVSGLDIGWGQKIPLNFNPSQGIWLLEKDLPEGHYEYKYIVDGEWTLNTNELTTSPNGDGHVNNYIDVSDSCSDTELKAFRKRLNDKDYLTPDERRSVLEFLERNCE
;
A
#
# COMPACT_ATOMS: atom_id res chain seq x y z
N MET A 1 -1.10 13.36 -27.65
CA MET A 1 -0.23 14.53 -27.88
C MET A 1 0.57 14.69 -26.59
N LEU A 2 1.82 14.20 -26.56
CA LEU A 2 2.69 14.32 -25.39
C LEU A 2 3.26 15.73 -25.40
N THR A 3 2.74 16.61 -24.55
CA THR A 3 3.40 17.87 -24.23
C THR A 3 4.76 17.55 -23.61
N SER A 4 5.79 18.26 -24.07
CA SER A 4 7.15 18.12 -23.56
C SER A 4 7.15 18.35 -22.05
N LEU A 5 7.86 17.50 -21.29
CA LEU A 5 8.02 17.68 -19.84
C LEU A 5 8.63 19.04 -19.47
N SER A 6 9.30 19.72 -20.42
CA SER A 6 9.86 21.07 -20.26
C SER A 6 8.81 22.19 -20.20
N GLU A 7 7.56 21.94 -20.61
CA GLU A 7 6.48 22.94 -20.57
C GLU A 7 5.72 22.95 -19.24
N LEU A 8 5.96 21.94 -18.39
CA LEU A 8 5.44 21.87 -17.04
C LEU A 8 6.55 22.37 -16.10
N GLU A 9 6.33 23.46 -15.37
CA GLU A 9 7.24 23.94 -14.31
C GLU A 9 7.28 22.94 -13.12
N LEU A 10 7.83 21.76 -13.38
CA LEU A 10 8.05 20.70 -12.41
C LEU A 10 9.15 21.14 -11.46
N LYS A 11 8.92 21.02 -10.15
CA LYS A 11 9.92 21.38 -9.14
C LYS A 11 10.29 20.19 -8.25
N PRO A 12 9.34 19.41 -7.71
CA PRO A 12 9.66 18.07 -7.21
C PRO A 12 9.23 16.95 -8.15
N TYR A 13 10.14 16.02 -8.40
CA TYR A 13 9.90 14.73 -9.04
C TYR A 13 10.04 13.61 -8.01
N PHE A 14 9.01 12.80 -7.84
CA PHE A 14 8.87 11.88 -6.73
C PHE A 14 8.65 10.43 -7.20
N ALA A 15 9.62 9.57 -6.92
CA ALA A 15 9.72 8.20 -7.43
C ALA A 15 9.43 7.14 -6.36
N CYS A 16 8.34 6.37 -6.54
CA CYS A 16 7.87 5.36 -5.59
C CYS A 16 8.24 3.92 -5.99
N SER A 17 9.44 3.65 -6.55
CA SER A 17 9.83 2.33 -7.06
C SER A 17 11.06 1.72 -6.39
N ARG A 18 11.07 0.39 -6.23
CA ARG A 18 12.15 -0.45 -5.67
C ARG A 18 12.78 -1.43 -6.67
N THR A 19 12.29 -1.52 -7.92
CA THR A 19 12.72 -2.57 -8.87
C THR A 19 13.99 -2.21 -9.63
N GLN A 20 14.94 -3.15 -9.73
CA GLN A 20 16.23 -3.04 -10.44
C GLN A 20 16.21 -3.47 -11.92
N THR A 21 15.06 -3.79 -12.50
CA THR A 21 14.96 -4.20 -13.91
C THR A 21 13.76 -3.57 -14.62
N TRP A 22 13.90 -3.45 -15.94
CA TRP A 22 12.98 -2.99 -17.02
C TRP A 22 13.30 -1.63 -17.68
N ASN A 23 13.73 -1.71 -18.94
CA ASN A 23 14.41 -0.71 -19.80
C ASN A 23 13.76 0.69 -19.93
N ILE A 24 12.47 0.86 -19.63
CA ILE A 24 11.79 2.17 -19.70
C ILE A 24 12.01 2.98 -18.41
N LEU A 25 12.10 2.32 -17.26
CA LEU A 25 12.35 3.00 -15.97
C LEU A 25 13.76 3.55 -15.91
N GLU A 26 14.73 2.80 -16.44
CA GLU A 26 16.09 3.29 -16.56
C GLU A 26 16.17 4.46 -17.55
N LEU A 27 15.37 4.45 -18.62
CA LEU A 27 15.33 5.55 -19.58
C LEU A 27 14.73 6.81 -18.98
N ILE A 28 13.62 6.72 -18.24
CA ILE A 28 13.00 7.84 -17.52
C ILE A 28 13.95 8.36 -16.43
N SER A 29 14.52 7.48 -15.60
CA SER A 29 15.50 7.86 -14.57
C SER A 29 16.76 8.48 -15.19
N LYS A 30 17.29 7.93 -16.29
CA LYS A 30 18.46 8.48 -17.01
C LYS A 30 18.15 9.80 -17.71
N LEU A 31 16.96 9.97 -18.29
CA LEU A 31 16.48 11.23 -18.88
C LEU A 31 16.38 12.31 -17.80
N LEU A 32 15.82 11.97 -16.63
CA LEU A 32 15.68 12.90 -15.52
C LEU A 32 17.03 13.21 -14.88
N GLU A 33 17.89 12.21 -14.65
CA GLU A 33 19.26 12.43 -14.23
C GLU A 33 20.02 13.30 -15.24
N SER A 34 19.72 13.18 -16.53
CA SER A 34 20.26 14.07 -17.57
C SER A 34 19.72 15.49 -17.45
N MET A 35 18.44 15.69 -17.16
CA MET A 35 17.84 17.02 -16.91
C MET A 35 18.37 17.66 -15.61
N LEU A 36 18.56 16.88 -14.55
CA LEU A 36 19.21 17.32 -13.31
C LEU A 36 20.65 17.77 -13.55
N ARG A 37 21.41 17.02 -14.36
CA ARG A 37 22.79 17.38 -14.76
C ARG A 37 22.86 18.67 -15.58
N ASN A 38 21.77 19.04 -16.25
CA ASN A 38 21.68 20.28 -17.04
C ASN A 38 21.29 21.51 -16.22
N GLY A 39 20.97 21.36 -14.92
CA GLY A 39 20.70 22.49 -14.03
C GLY A 39 19.26 23.01 -14.06
N ASP A 40 18.30 22.21 -14.53
CA ASP A 40 16.90 22.62 -14.78
C ASP A 40 16.03 22.83 -13.50
N GLY A 41 16.63 22.92 -12.30
CA GLY A 41 15.91 23.27 -11.07
C GLY A 41 14.91 22.22 -10.55
N ILE A 42 14.96 20.98 -11.06
CA ILE A 42 14.12 19.86 -10.62
C ILE A 42 14.83 19.15 -9.45
N GLU A 43 14.10 18.77 -8.41
CA GLU A 43 14.60 17.85 -7.37
C GLU A 43 14.04 16.44 -7.60
N HIS A 44 14.91 15.44 -7.67
CA HIS A 44 14.50 14.03 -7.81
C HIS A 44 14.61 13.29 -6.48
N ILE A 45 13.46 12.81 -5.97
CA ILE A 45 13.34 12.15 -4.68
C ILE A 45 12.93 10.69 -4.88
N ARG A 46 13.74 9.76 -4.37
CA ARG A 46 13.41 8.33 -4.34
C ARG A 46 12.82 7.93 -2.99
N ALA A 47 11.60 7.41 -2.98
CA ALA A 47 10.89 6.93 -1.81
C ALA A 47 10.30 5.53 -2.09
N GLU A 48 11.10 4.50 -1.83
CA GLU A 48 10.82 3.15 -2.34
C GLU A 48 9.61 2.49 -1.66
N ILE A 49 8.77 1.86 -2.49
CA ILE A 49 7.64 0.99 -2.13
C ILE A 49 7.69 -0.24 -3.04
N ARG A 50 7.59 -1.44 -2.45
CA ARG A 50 7.57 -2.74 -3.13
C ARG A 50 6.32 -2.88 -3.99
N ASP A 51 6.49 -3.41 -5.20
CA ASP A 51 5.38 -3.62 -6.11
C ASP A 51 4.56 -4.86 -5.74
N PHE A 52 3.29 -4.88 -6.14
CA PHE A 52 2.35 -5.96 -5.84
C PHE A 52 2.21 -6.31 -4.34
N ASP A 53 2.41 -5.30 -3.49
CA ASP A 53 2.39 -5.45 -2.04
C ASP A 53 1.65 -4.28 -1.39
N ALA A 54 0.39 -4.54 -1.01
CA ALA A 54 -0.45 -3.55 -0.33
C ALA A 54 -0.01 -3.32 1.13
N PHE A 55 0.65 -4.30 1.75
CA PHE A 55 1.14 -4.18 3.12
C PHE A 55 2.38 -3.29 3.19
N ASP A 56 3.37 -3.50 2.31
CA ASP A 56 4.52 -2.59 2.22
C ASP A 56 4.05 -1.18 1.86
N LEU A 57 3.08 -1.03 0.96
CA LEU A 57 2.47 0.27 0.70
C LEU A 57 1.88 0.90 1.98
N ARG A 58 1.03 0.18 2.74
CA ARG A 58 0.46 0.66 4.01
C ARG A 58 1.56 1.13 4.97
N MET A 59 2.59 0.31 5.18
CA MET A 59 3.69 0.60 6.12
C MET A 59 4.57 1.78 5.66
N ARG A 60 4.73 1.96 4.34
CA ARG A 60 5.61 2.99 3.76
C ARG A 60 4.90 4.32 3.55
N LEU A 61 3.58 4.34 3.37
CA LEU A 61 2.80 5.55 3.12
C LEU A 61 3.12 6.71 4.08
N PRO A 62 3.17 6.53 5.42
CA PRO A 62 3.45 7.64 6.33
C PRO A 62 4.79 8.34 6.02
N ALA A 63 5.89 7.58 5.94
CA ALA A 63 7.21 8.13 5.64
C ALA A 63 7.32 8.71 4.22
N VAL A 64 6.70 8.05 3.25
CA VAL A 64 6.70 8.49 1.84
C VAL A 64 5.95 9.81 1.70
N VAL A 65 4.77 9.93 2.30
CA VAL A 65 3.97 11.15 2.25
C VAL A 65 4.60 12.28 3.06
N SER A 66 5.29 12.00 4.18
CA SER A 66 6.10 13.00 4.90
C SER A 66 7.15 13.64 3.98
N ARG A 67 7.93 12.79 3.27
CA ARG A 67 8.96 13.28 2.33
C ARG A 67 8.36 14.07 1.17
N LEU A 68 7.22 13.60 0.63
CA LEU A 68 6.48 14.31 -0.41
C LEU A 68 6.01 15.68 0.09
N HIS A 69 5.44 15.74 1.28
CA HIS A 69 4.94 16.98 1.88
C HIS A 69 6.05 18.00 2.12
N LYS A 70 7.19 17.57 2.65
CA LYS A 70 8.39 18.40 2.79
C LYS A 70 8.84 18.96 1.45
N ALA A 71 8.98 18.11 0.44
CA ALA A 71 9.44 18.51 -0.89
C ALA A 71 8.51 19.54 -1.54
N ILE A 72 7.20 19.35 -1.42
CA ILE A 72 6.19 20.29 -1.92
C ILE A 72 6.29 21.63 -1.20
N ASN A 73 6.41 21.62 0.14
CA ASN A 73 6.50 22.84 0.92
C ASN A 73 7.82 23.61 0.69
N CYS A 74 8.92 22.91 0.42
CA CYS A 74 10.22 23.53 0.13
C CYS A 74 10.32 24.08 -1.29
N ASN A 75 9.82 23.33 -2.28
CA ASN A 75 10.10 23.62 -3.69
C ASN A 75 8.94 24.35 -4.39
N GLY A 76 7.71 24.16 -3.93
CA GLY A 76 6.50 24.61 -4.60
C GLY A 76 6.36 24.01 -6.00
N GLY A 77 5.64 24.70 -6.89
CA GLY A 77 5.50 24.30 -8.30
C GLY A 77 4.72 23.00 -8.52
N VAL A 78 4.89 22.41 -9.70
CA VAL A 78 4.19 21.17 -10.07
C VAL A 78 4.98 19.96 -9.56
N THR A 79 4.29 19.02 -8.92
CA THR A 79 4.88 17.77 -8.43
C THR A 79 4.52 16.60 -9.33
N TYR A 80 5.53 15.86 -9.79
CA TYR A 80 5.30 14.64 -10.57
C TYR A 80 5.54 13.40 -9.70
N ILE A 81 4.48 12.63 -9.43
CA ILE A 81 4.55 11.39 -8.64
C ILE A 81 4.45 10.20 -9.59
N HIS A 82 5.40 9.28 -9.54
CA HIS A 82 5.37 8.09 -10.39
C HIS A 82 5.84 6.80 -9.70
N CYS A 83 5.52 5.67 -10.32
CA CYS A 83 6.05 4.35 -9.97
C CYS A 83 6.44 3.65 -11.28
N THR A 84 6.29 2.32 -11.37
CA THR A 84 6.54 1.58 -12.63
C THR A 84 5.47 1.87 -13.68
N ALA A 85 4.22 1.48 -13.44
CA ALA A 85 3.12 1.64 -14.39
C ALA A 85 2.23 2.86 -14.11
N GLY A 86 2.41 3.51 -12.95
CA GLY A 86 1.51 4.58 -12.50
C GLY A 86 0.08 4.10 -12.26
N LEU A 87 -0.11 2.83 -11.86
CA LEU A 87 -1.44 2.24 -11.63
C LEU A 87 -1.74 1.93 -10.16
N GLY A 88 -0.72 1.62 -9.35
CA GLY A 88 -0.91 1.23 -7.93
C GLY A 88 -0.27 2.22 -6.96
N ARG A 89 1.05 2.08 -6.76
CA ARG A 89 1.83 2.83 -5.74
C ARG A 89 1.71 4.35 -5.87
N ALA A 90 2.03 4.91 -7.04
CA ALA A 90 1.99 6.36 -7.23
C ALA A 90 0.58 6.96 -7.10
N PRO A 91 -0.47 6.39 -7.73
CA PRO A 91 -1.85 6.77 -7.46
C PRO A 91 -2.21 6.73 -5.97
N SER A 92 -1.77 5.71 -5.24
CA SER A 92 -2.05 5.60 -3.80
C SER A 92 -1.35 6.68 -2.98
N VAL A 93 -0.10 7.03 -3.30
CA VAL A 93 0.63 8.12 -2.65
C VAL A 93 -0.02 9.48 -2.94
N ALA A 94 -0.41 9.74 -4.19
CA ALA A 94 -1.13 10.96 -4.57
C ALA A 94 -2.48 11.06 -3.86
N LEU A 95 -3.23 9.95 -3.81
CA LEU A 95 -4.52 9.87 -3.14
C LEU A 95 -4.39 10.09 -1.63
N ALA A 96 -3.38 9.49 -0.99
CA ALA A 96 -3.08 9.72 0.42
C ALA A 96 -2.73 11.20 0.68
N TYR A 97 -1.94 11.83 -0.18
CA TYR A 97 -1.63 13.26 -0.07
C TYR A 97 -2.88 14.15 -0.18
N MET A 98 -3.77 13.86 -1.13
CA MET A 98 -5.05 14.57 -1.27
C MET A 98 -5.92 14.44 -0.02
N TYR A 99 -5.99 13.23 0.53
CA TYR A 99 -6.79 12.91 1.70
C TYR A 99 -6.23 13.53 2.98
N TRP A 100 -4.94 13.32 3.27
CA TRP A 100 -4.29 13.77 4.50
C TRP A 100 -4.01 15.27 4.49
N VAL A 101 -3.43 15.78 3.41
CA VAL A 101 -2.91 17.15 3.36
C VAL A 101 -3.92 18.13 2.75
N LEU A 102 -4.50 17.80 1.59
CA LEU A 102 -5.28 18.76 0.80
C LEU A 102 -6.75 18.94 1.20
N GLY A 103 -7.24 18.24 2.23
CA GLY A 103 -8.61 18.47 2.70
C GLY A 103 -9.67 17.51 2.16
N TYR A 104 -9.35 16.68 1.18
CA TYR A 104 -10.36 15.88 0.48
C TYR A 104 -10.96 14.81 1.38
N LYS A 105 -12.19 14.37 1.05
CA LYS A 105 -12.66 13.02 1.44
C LYS A 105 -11.99 11.98 0.56
N LEU A 106 -11.76 10.78 1.09
CA LEU A 106 -11.04 9.72 0.39
C LEU A 106 -11.75 9.32 -0.92
N SER A 107 -13.06 9.13 -0.89
CA SER A 107 -13.86 8.82 -2.09
C SER A 107 -13.93 9.96 -3.10
N GLU A 108 -14.00 11.22 -2.64
CA GLU A 108 -13.94 12.39 -3.52
C GLU A 108 -12.60 12.49 -4.23
N ALA A 109 -11.50 12.26 -3.50
CA ALA A 109 -10.17 12.24 -4.08
C ALA A 109 -9.97 11.08 -5.05
N ASP A 110 -10.50 9.89 -4.74
CA ASP A 110 -10.44 8.72 -5.63
C ASP A 110 -11.22 8.97 -6.92
N ASN A 111 -12.47 9.45 -6.82
CA ASN A 111 -13.28 9.82 -7.98
C ASN A 111 -12.57 10.88 -8.86
N PHE A 112 -11.97 11.89 -8.23
CA PHE A 112 -11.20 12.89 -8.95
C PHE A 112 -9.99 12.26 -9.66
N LEU A 113 -9.22 11.43 -8.96
CA LEU A 113 -8.06 10.74 -9.52
C LEU A 113 -8.44 9.85 -10.71
N GLN A 114 -9.49 9.05 -10.56
CA GLN A 114 -10.02 8.18 -11.61
C GLN A 114 -10.53 8.96 -12.82
N SER A 115 -11.09 10.17 -12.62
CA SER A 115 -11.49 11.06 -13.71
C SER A 115 -10.30 11.56 -14.57
N LYS A 116 -9.08 11.53 -14.02
CA LYS A 116 -7.86 11.97 -14.70
C LYS A 116 -7.06 10.80 -15.24
N ARG A 117 -7.06 9.67 -14.54
CA ARG A 117 -6.30 8.48 -14.90
C ARG A 117 -6.99 7.25 -14.34
N ALA A 118 -7.44 6.36 -15.23
CA ALA A 118 -7.86 5.03 -14.86
C ALA A 118 -6.68 4.29 -14.18
N CYS A 119 -6.84 3.99 -12.90
CA CYS A 119 -5.84 3.35 -12.07
C CYS A 119 -6.49 2.54 -10.93
N CYS A 120 -5.67 1.89 -10.11
CA CYS A 120 -6.13 1.02 -9.02
C CYS A 120 -5.40 1.38 -7.72
N PRO A 121 -5.63 2.60 -7.18
CA PRO A 121 -5.09 2.98 -5.88
C PRO A 121 -5.59 2.01 -4.79
N LYS A 122 -4.77 1.77 -3.77
CA LYS A 122 -5.08 0.81 -2.70
C LYS A 122 -5.74 1.53 -1.52
N LEU A 123 -7.04 1.80 -1.64
CA LEU A 123 -7.79 2.56 -0.62
C LEU A 123 -7.66 1.94 0.77
N GLU A 124 -7.77 0.62 0.89
CA GLU A 124 -7.61 -0.09 2.17
C GLU A 124 -6.23 0.13 2.80
N ALA A 125 -5.16 0.17 2.00
CA ALA A 125 -3.82 0.48 2.52
C ALA A 125 -3.75 1.91 3.05
N ILE A 126 -4.42 2.88 2.41
CA ILE A 126 -4.49 4.27 2.85
C ILE A 126 -5.30 4.38 4.15
N ARG A 127 -6.48 3.74 4.23
CA ARG A 127 -7.32 3.73 5.44
C ARG A 127 -6.56 3.15 6.63
N ASN A 128 -5.94 2.00 6.43
CA ASN A 128 -5.17 1.35 7.50
C ASN A 128 -3.95 2.18 7.91
N ALA A 129 -3.19 2.76 6.96
CA ALA A 129 -2.07 3.65 7.29
C ALA A 129 -2.54 4.90 8.07
N THR A 130 -3.73 5.41 7.74
CA THR A 130 -4.35 6.53 8.48
C THR A 130 -4.70 6.12 9.90
N ALA A 131 -5.30 4.94 10.08
CA ALA A 131 -5.59 4.39 11.39
C ALA A 131 -4.31 4.17 12.21
N ASP A 132 -3.25 3.66 11.58
CA ASP A 132 -1.96 3.42 12.22
C ASP A 132 -1.32 4.71 12.74
N ILE A 133 -1.38 5.81 11.97
CA ILE A 133 -0.91 7.13 12.41
C ILE A 133 -1.69 7.61 13.65
N LEU A 134 -3.02 7.43 13.64
CA LEU A 134 -3.91 7.98 14.66
C LEU A 134 -4.01 7.13 15.94
N THR A 135 -3.78 5.83 15.84
CA THR A 135 -4.01 4.87 16.94
C THR A 135 -2.79 4.04 17.30
N GLY A 136 -1.71 4.13 16.53
CA GLY A 136 -0.58 3.21 16.61
C GLY A 136 -0.89 1.85 15.98
N LEU A 137 0.12 0.99 15.91
CA LEU A 137 -0.03 -0.38 15.44
C LEU A 137 -0.51 -1.27 16.59
N SER A 138 -1.58 -2.01 16.34
CA SER A 138 -2.05 -3.09 17.21
C SER A 138 -1.83 -4.40 16.49
N ILE A 139 -1.29 -5.42 17.17
CA ILE A 139 -0.88 -6.69 16.56
C ILE A 139 -1.80 -7.81 17.05
N GLY A 140 -2.35 -8.58 16.11
CA GLY A 140 -3.09 -9.82 16.38
C GLY A 140 -2.36 -11.03 15.84
N ARG A 141 -2.47 -12.16 16.54
CA ARG A 141 -1.95 -13.45 16.07
C ARG A 141 -2.99 -14.14 15.20
N ILE A 142 -2.60 -14.51 13.99
CA ILE A 142 -3.39 -15.35 13.09
C ILE A 142 -2.84 -16.76 13.03
N ARG A 143 -3.72 -17.68 12.62
CA ARG A 143 -3.41 -19.07 12.34
C ARG A 143 -4.10 -19.48 11.05
N LEU A 144 -3.33 -19.89 10.05
CA LEU A 144 -3.81 -20.42 8.77
C LEU A 144 -3.54 -21.92 8.71
N THR A 145 -4.49 -22.68 8.16
CA THR A 145 -4.41 -24.14 8.15
C THR A 145 -4.85 -24.73 6.82
N TRP A 146 -4.14 -25.76 6.38
CA TRP A 146 -4.52 -26.58 5.24
C TRP A 146 -4.55 -28.06 5.65
N GLU A 147 -5.72 -28.68 5.59
CA GLU A 147 -5.94 -30.07 6.02
C GLU A 147 -5.71 -31.03 4.86
N ALA A 148 -4.55 -31.67 4.81
CA ALA A 148 -4.20 -32.70 3.84
C ALA A 148 -2.78 -33.24 4.13
N ASN A 149 -2.56 -34.52 3.83
CA ASN A 149 -1.26 -35.18 4.02
C ASN A 149 -0.64 -35.68 2.71
N GLU A 150 -1.35 -35.56 1.59
CA GLU A 150 -0.95 -36.03 0.27
C GLU A 150 -0.04 -35.05 -0.48
N TYR A 151 0.02 -33.78 -0.05
CA TYR A 151 0.81 -32.75 -0.72
C TYR A 151 2.26 -32.73 -0.25
N SER A 152 3.16 -32.31 -1.14
CA SER A 152 4.59 -32.20 -0.82
C SER A 152 4.96 -30.83 -0.25
N SER A 153 4.16 -29.81 -0.58
CA SER A 153 4.38 -28.42 -0.16
C SER A 153 3.07 -27.66 -0.12
N VAL A 154 2.91 -26.85 0.93
CA VAL A 154 1.85 -25.85 1.03
C VAL A 154 2.51 -24.54 1.40
N GLU A 155 2.30 -23.51 0.59
CA GLU A 155 2.81 -22.16 0.77
C GLU A 155 1.65 -21.15 0.70
N VAL A 156 1.89 -19.94 1.16
CA VAL A 156 0.94 -18.82 1.05
C VAL A 156 1.62 -17.60 0.43
N SER A 157 0.89 -16.88 -0.42
CA SER A 157 1.26 -15.58 -0.98
C SER A 157 0.19 -14.53 -0.69
N GLY A 158 0.54 -13.24 -0.74
CA GLY A 158 -0.31 -12.15 -0.24
C GLY A 158 0.05 -11.76 1.19
N LEU A 159 -0.93 -11.72 2.09
CA LEU A 159 -0.74 -11.32 3.50
C LEU A 159 0.10 -10.03 3.63
N ASP A 160 1.09 -10.04 4.51
CA ASP A 160 2.04 -8.96 4.77
C ASP A 160 3.35 -9.08 3.96
N ILE A 161 3.42 -10.05 3.05
CA ILE A 161 4.61 -10.25 2.22
C ILE A 161 4.44 -9.76 0.79
N GLY A 162 3.20 -9.58 0.32
CA GLY A 162 2.88 -9.24 -1.06
C GLY A 162 2.70 -10.47 -1.96
N TRP A 163 2.21 -10.25 -3.18
CA TRP A 163 1.90 -11.31 -4.14
C TRP A 163 3.11 -11.85 -4.92
N GLY A 164 4.28 -11.21 -4.76
CA GLY A 164 5.53 -11.64 -5.40
C GLY A 164 6.40 -12.56 -4.52
N GLN A 165 5.95 -12.84 -3.29
CA GLN A 165 6.66 -13.61 -2.28
C GLN A 165 5.80 -14.79 -1.82
N LYS A 166 6.43 -15.77 -1.18
CA LYS A 166 5.75 -16.93 -0.62
C LYS A 166 6.33 -17.33 0.74
N ILE A 167 5.48 -17.79 1.65
CA ILE A 167 5.86 -18.36 2.95
C ILE A 167 5.43 -19.82 2.97
N PRO A 168 6.33 -20.78 3.25
CA PRO A 168 5.94 -22.17 3.45
C PRO A 168 5.20 -22.37 4.78
N LEU A 169 4.19 -23.23 4.78
CA LEU A 169 3.55 -23.74 5.98
C LEU A 169 4.36 -24.92 6.54
N ASN A 170 4.25 -25.15 7.85
CA ASN A 170 4.86 -26.31 8.51
C ASN A 170 3.86 -27.46 8.58
N PHE A 171 4.23 -28.64 8.05
CA PHE A 171 3.39 -29.84 8.17
C PHE A 171 3.46 -30.44 9.58
N ASN A 172 2.30 -30.75 10.15
CA ASN A 172 2.16 -31.50 11.40
C ASN A 172 1.61 -32.91 11.10
N PRO A 173 2.47 -33.95 11.06
CA PRO A 173 2.07 -35.32 10.74
C PRO A 173 1.06 -35.92 11.73
N SER A 174 1.09 -35.49 12.99
CA SER A 174 0.20 -36.03 14.02
C SER A 174 -1.26 -35.59 13.81
N GLN A 175 -1.46 -34.45 13.16
CA GLN A 175 -2.77 -33.87 12.88
C GLN A 175 -3.17 -33.97 11.40
N GLY A 176 -2.22 -34.25 10.51
CA GLY A 176 -2.46 -34.25 9.06
C GLY A 176 -2.74 -32.86 8.50
N ILE A 177 -2.18 -31.81 9.12
CA ILE A 177 -2.42 -30.41 8.73
C ILE A 177 -1.12 -29.67 8.46
N TRP A 178 -1.19 -28.71 7.55
CA TRP A 178 -0.17 -27.67 7.37
C TRP A 178 -0.58 -26.43 8.16
N LEU A 179 0.40 -25.77 8.78
CA LEU A 179 0.16 -24.68 9.72
C LEU A 179 1.10 -23.49 9.46
N LEU A 180 0.52 -22.29 9.44
CA LEU A 180 1.25 -21.03 9.60
C LEU A 180 0.63 -20.22 10.74
N GLU A 181 1.45 -19.85 11.72
CA GLU A 181 1.10 -18.87 12.74
C GLU A 181 1.89 -17.59 12.51
N LYS A 182 1.21 -16.45 12.59
CA LYS A 182 1.85 -15.16 12.31
C LYS A 182 1.22 -14.02 13.09
N ASP A 183 2.07 -13.12 13.56
CA ASP A 183 1.64 -11.87 14.17
C ASP A 183 1.54 -10.78 13.09
N LEU A 184 0.36 -10.19 12.96
CA LEU A 184 0.04 -9.18 11.93
C LEU A 184 -0.58 -7.94 12.57
N PRO A 185 -0.34 -6.74 12.04
CA PRO A 185 -1.12 -5.58 12.43
C PRO A 185 -2.62 -5.76 12.17
N GLU A 186 -3.48 -5.13 12.95
CA GLU A 186 -4.92 -5.11 12.67
C GLU A 186 -5.20 -4.63 11.25
N GLY A 187 -6.16 -5.27 10.59
CA GLY A 187 -6.53 -4.96 9.21
C GLY A 187 -7.03 -6.17 8.43
N HIS A 188 -7.34 -5.92 7.16
CA HIS A 188 -7.81 -6.94 6.21
C HIS A 188 -6.66 -7.42 5.33
N TYR A 189 -6.45 -8.73 5.26
CA TYR A 189 -5.36 -9.33 4.51
C TYR A 189 -5.88 -10.39 3.56
N GLU A 190 -5.77 -10.14 2.26
CA GLU A 190 -6.01 -11.15 1.24
C GLU A 190 -4.77 -12.02 1.03
N TYR A 191 -5.00 -13.29 0.77
CA TYR A 191 -3.97 -14.27 0.50
C TYR A 191 -4.48 -15.42 -0.35
N LYS A 192 -3.56 -16.25 -0.83
CA LYS A 192 -3.91 -17.48 -1.54
C LYS A 192 -2.85 -18.54 -1.32
N TYR A 193 -3.27 -19.80 -1.27
CA TYR A 193 -2.35 -20.91 -1.12
C TYR A 193 -1.69 -21.25 -2.45
N ILE A 194 -0.50 -21.83 -2.35
CA ILE A 194 0.21 -22.47 -3.44
C ILE A 194 0.48 -23.89 -2.96
N VAL A 195 -0.25 -24.86 -3.50
CA VAL A 195 -0.19 -26.27 -3.09
C VAL A 195 0.48 -27.03 -4.22
N ASP A 196 1.65 -27.61 -3.95
CA ASP A 196 2.49 -28.27 -4.95
C ASP A 196 2.73 -27.43 -6.23
N GLY A 197 2.89 -26.12 -6.05
CA GLY A 197 3.14 -25.15 -7.12
C GLY A 197 1.88 -24.53 -7.73
N GLU A 198 0.69 -25.01 -7.38
CA GLU A 198 -0.58 -24.56 -7.96
C GLU A 198 -1.32 -23.58 -7.04
N TRP A 199 -1.71 -22.42 -7.60
CA TRP A 199 -2.48 -21.40 -6.88
C TRP A 199 -3.88 -21.91 -6.53
N THR A 200 -4.11 -22.17 -5.26
CA THR A 200 -5.29 -22.90 -4.77
C THR A 200 -6.04 -22.07 -3.74
N LEU A 201 -7.37 -22.09 -3.83
CA LEU A 201 -8.26 -21.46 -2.85
C LEU A 201 -8.65 -22.48 -1.79
N ASN A 202 -8.54 -22.12 -0.52
CA ASN A 202 -9.10 -22.92 0.55
C ASN A 202 -10.58 -22.59 0.70
N THR A 203 -11.48 -23.49 0.29
CA THR A 203 -12.94 -23.25 0.35
C THR A 203 -13.51 -23.36 1.76
N ASN A 204 -12.73 -23.81 2.75
CA ASN A 204 -13.13 -23.89 4.15
C ASN A 204 -12.78 -22.62 4.93
N GLU A 205 -11.98 -21.72 4.36
CA GLU A 205 -11.62 -20.43 4.93
C GLU A 205 -12.40 -19.29 4.25
N LEU A 206 -12.36 -18.09 4.82
CA LEU A 206 -13.05 -16.93 4.26
C LEU A 206 -12.49 -16.57 2.88
N THR A 207 -13.37 -16.20 1.95
CA THR A 207 -13.02 -15.88 0.56
C THR A 207 -13.62 -14.56 0.13
N THR A 208 -12.88 -13.81 -0.68
CA THR A 208 -13.37 -12.56 -1.27
C THR A 208 -14.42 -12.82 -2.34
N SER A 209 -15.19 -11.78 -2.69
CA SER A 209 -15.89 -11.76 -3.97
C SER A 209 -14.87 -11.67 -5.12
N PRO A 210 -15.19 -12.17 -6.33
CA PRO A 210 -14.32 -12.02 -7.48
C PRO A 210 -13.95 -10.56 -7.72
N ASN A 211 -12.66 -10.29 -7.90
CA ASN A 211 -12.19 -8.95 -8.23
C ASN A 211 -12.48 -8.59 -9.71
N GLY A 212 -12.05 -7.41 -10.16
CA GLY A 212 -12.28 -6.96 -11.54
C GLY A 212 -11.69 -7.88 -12.63
N ASP A 213 -10.70 -8.69 -12.28
CA ASP A 213 -10.06 -9.69 -13.15
C ASP A 213 -10.67 -11.09 -12.97
N GLY A 214 -11.70 -11.23 -12.14
CA GLY A 214 -12.37 -12.50 -11.83
C GLY A 214 -11.63 -13.39 -10.82
N HIS A 215 -10.54 -12.90 -10.23
CA HIS A 215 -9.79 -13.66 -9.23
C HIS A 215 -10.48 -13.61 -7.86
N VAL A 216 -10.54 -14.78 -7.23
CA VAL A 216 -10.99 -14.97 -5.84
C VAL A 216 -9.79 -15.34 -4.98
N ASN A 217 -9.69 -14.73 -3.81
CA ASN A 217 -8.65 -14.92 -2.81
C ASN A 217 -9.26 -15.38 -1.50
N ASN A 218 -8.46 -16.04 -0.66
CA ASN A 218 -8.78 -16.14 0.75
C ASN A 218 -8.51 -14.80 1.43
N TYR A 219 -9.13 -14.55 2.59
CA TYR A 219 -8.78 -13.39 3.41
C TYR A 219 -8.88 -13.68 4.90
N ILE A 220 -8.25 -12.82 5.69
CA ILE A 220 -8.37 -12.82 7.15
C ILE A 220 -8.47 -11.38 7.66
N ASP A 221 -9.41 -11.16 8.58
CA ASP A 221 -9.54 -9.91 9.32
C ASP A 221 -8.83 -10.04 10.66
N VAL A 222 -7.76 -9.29 10.83
CA VAL A 222 -6.98 -9.26 12.08
C VAL A 222 -7.55 -8.19 12.97
N SER A 223 -8.01 -8.60 14.16
CA SER A 223 -8.41 -7.71 15.24
C SER A 223 -7.67 -8.11 16.52
N ASP A 224 -7.25 -7.13 17.33
CA ASP A 224 -6.68 -7.45 18.63
C ASP A 224 -7.80 -7.82 19.61
N SER A 225 -7.68 -9.00 20.21
CA SER A 225 -8.59 -9.47 21.25
C SER A 225 -8.52 -8.59 22.51
N CYS A 226 -7.39 -7.90 22.74
CA CYS A 226 -7.15 -7.02 23.87
C CYS A 226 -7.43 -5.54 23.58
N SER A 227 -7.75 -5.13 22.34
CA SER A 227 -7.91 -3.71 22.04
C SER A 227 -9.21 -3.13 22.60
N ASP A 228 -9.10 -1.90 23.10
CA ASP A 228 -10.18 -1.11 23.68
C ASP A 228 -11.36 -1.03 22.70
N THR A 229 -12.58 -1.18 23.23
CA THR A 229 -13.82 -1.11 22.43
C THR A 229 -13.92 0.24 21.71
N GLU A 230 -13.40 1.30 22.31
CA GLU A 230 -13.34 2.63 21.69
C GLU A 230 -12.41 2.68 20.48
N LEU A 231 -11.24 2.05 20.56
CA LEU A 231 -10.30 1.95 19.43
C LEU A 231 -10.88 1.13 18.27
N LYS A 232 -11.57 0.02 18.58
CA LYS A 232 -12.29 -0.77 17.58
C LYS A 232 -13.37 0.05 16.88
N ALA A 233 -14.18 0.79 17.64
CA ALA A 233 -15.20 1.67 17.09
C ALA A 233 -14.59 2.80 16.25
N PHE A 234 -13.45 3.36 16.68
CA PHE A 234 -12.73 4.40 15.95
C PHE A 234 -12.16 3.90 14.62
N ARG A 235 -11.50 2.73 14.60
CA ARG A 235 -11.01 2.10 13.36
C ARG A 235 -12.15 1.76 12.43
N LYS A 236 -13.23 1.19 12.95
CA LYS A 236 -14.45 0.93 12.17
C LYS A 236 -14.99 2.24 11.54
N ARG A 237 -15.04 3.34 12.30
CA ARG A 237 -15.44 4.65 11.77
C ARG A 237 -14.52 5.13 10.65
N LEU A 238 -13.20 4.96 10.75
CA LEU A 238 -12.28 5.33 9.67
C LEU A 238 -12.46 4.49 8.40
N ASN A 239 -12.91 3.24 8.56
CA ASN A 239 -13.25 2.37 7.44
C ASN A 239 -14.60 2.73 6.83
N ASP A 240 -15.61 3.02 7.67
CA ASP A 240 -16.98 3.33 7.24
C ASP A 240 -17.15 4.77 6.74
N LYS A 241 -16.32 5.72 7.22
CA LYS A 241 -16.38 7.14 6.86
C LYS A 241 -15.19 7.56 6.02
N ASP A 242 -15.47 8.32 4.97
CA ASP A 242 -14.45 8.76 4.01
C ASP A 242 -13.77 10.09 4.38
N TYR A 243 -13.88 10.58 5.61
CA TYR A 243 -13.33 11.89 6.00
C TYR A 243 -12.62 11.86 7.35
N LEU A 244 -11.59 12.69 7.48
CA LEU A 244 -10.95 13.01 8.75
C LEU A 244 -11.65 14.19 9.41
N THR A 245 -11.86 14.12 10.72
CA THR A 245 -12.24 15.30 11.50
C THR A 245 -11.11 16.35 11.49
N PRO A 246 -11.38 17.63 11.79
CA PRO A 246 -10.33 18.64 11.85
C PRO A 246 -9.18 18.30 12.80
N ASP A 247 -9.48 17.67 13.95
CA ASP A 247 -8.46 17.28 14.93
C ASP A 247 -7.68 16.03 14.46
N GLU A 248 -8.34 15.03 13.87
CA GLU A 248 -7.64 13.89 13.26
C GLU A 248 -6.70 14.33 12.15
N ARG A 249 -7.16 15.23 11.26
CA ARG A 249 -6.33 15.80 10.20
C ARG A 249 -5.12 16.54 10.79
N ARG A 250 -5.32 17.32 11.85
CA ARG A 250 -4.23 18.01 12.54
C ARG A 250 -3.19 17.01 13.07
N SER A 251 -3.63 15.94 13.74
CA SER A 251 -2.74 14.89 14.21
C SER A 251 -1.96 14.21 13.08
N VAL A 252 -2.60 13.96 11.93
CA VAL A 252 -1.89 13.42 10.75
C VAL A 252 -0.86 14.41 10.23
N LEU A 253 -1.20 15.70 10.10
CA LEU A 253 -0.24 16.72 9.64
C LEU A 253 0.96 16.87 10.59
N GLU A 254 0.71 16.92 11.90
CA GLU A 254 1.79 16.94 12.90
C GLU A 254 2.68 15.70 12.82
N PHE A 255 2.09 14.52 12.58
CA PHE A 255 2.85 13.31 12.34
C PHE A 255 3.74 13.46 11.10
N LEU A 256 3.18 13.98 10.00
CA LEU A 256 3.92 14.12 8.74
C LEU A 256 5.12 15.05 8.92
N GLU A 257 4.95 16.19 9.59
CA GLU A 257 5.99 17.17 9.87
C GLU A 257 7.11 16.63 10.77
N ARG A 258 6.76 15.82 11.80
CA ARG A 258 7.75 15.23 12.72
C ARG A 258 8.62 14.14 12.07
N ASN A 259 8.10 13.44 11.07
CA ASN A 259 8.76 12.30 10.43
C ASN A 259 9.42 12.67 9.07
N CYS A 260 9.81 13.93 8.92
CA CYS A 260 10.38 14.49 7.69
C CYS A 260 11.92 14.28 7.54
N GLU A 261 12.53 13.42 8.34
CA GLU A 261 13.99 13.13 8.35
C GLU A 261 14.37 11.91 7.50
#